data_AF-A0A7K2ZJC4-F1
#
_entry.id   AF-A0A7K2ZJC4-F1
#
_cell.length_a   1.000
_cell.length_b   1.000
_cell.length_c   1.000
_cell.angle_alpha   90.00
_cell.angle_beta   90.00
_cell.angle_gamma   90.00
#
_symmetry.space_group_name_H-M   'P 1'
#
loop_
_entity.id
_entity.type
_entity.pdbx_description
1 polymer ?
#
loop_
_entity_poly.entity_id
_entity_poly.type
_entity_poly.pdbx_seq_one_letter_code
_entity_poly.pdbx_strand_id
1 'polypeptide(L)'
;MSADRTTDDDIEDLLRRHAPQVLGALVRRYGHFDPAEDAVQEALIAAAAQWPEDGVPENPRGWLIRVASRRLTDRLRSDEARRRREETVAALTPADAFVAPPPGEGPAGLGGRAPSEDDTLTLLFLCCHPALTPAAQIALTLRAVGGLTTAEIARAHLVEEATMAQRISRAKRAVRGAEFRRPEPEDRDRRLAAVLQVLYLIFNEGYTATAGPDLHRTDLAREAIRLTRSVRRLLPHEGRVTGLLALMVLTEARTPARTGPDGELIPLDEQDRALWDRTAIAEGTALAEEALTQGPAGDYQLQAAIAALHDEAGRAEDTDWPQILA
;
A
#
# COMPACT_ATOMS: atom_id res chain seq x y z
N MET A 1 18.26 32.73 -8.40
CA MET A 1 17.02 31.92 -8.37
C MET A 1 17.33 30.60 -9.04
N SER A 2 17.75 29.62 -8.24
CA SER A 2 18.03 28.26 -8.72
C SER A 2 16.72 27.49 -8.58
N ALA A 3 16.11 27.09 -9.69
CA ALA A 3 14.94 26.23 -9.68
C ALA A 3 15.38 24.86 -9.15
N ASP A 4 14.75 24.46 -8.06
CA ASP A 4 14.83 23.15 -7.44
C ASP A 4 14.32 22.13 -8.47
N ARG A 5 15.24 21.44 -9.13
CA ARG A 5 14.89 20.45 -10.15
C ARG A 5 14.55 19.19 -9.37
N THR A 6 13.30 19.10 -8.91
CA THR A 6 12.75 17.90 -8.26
C THR A 6 13.15 16.68 -9.08
N THR A 7 13.88 15.77 -8.46
CA THR A 7 14.44 14.59 -9.13
C THR A 7 13.30 13.66 -9.53
N ASP A 8 13.49 12.83 -10.56
CA ASP A 8 12.47 11.88 -11.01
C ASP A 8 12.03 10.94 -9.87
N ASP A 9 12.99 10.52 -9.03
CA ASP A 9 12.75 9.74 -7.80
C ASP A 9 11.84 10.46 -6.79
N ASP A 10 11.99 11.79 -6.61
CA ASP A 10 11.17 12.56 -5.68
C ASP A 10 9.71 12.67 -6.15
N ILE A 11 9.50 12.75 -7.47
CA ILE A 11 8.18 12.75 -8.10
C ILE A 11 7.53 11.38 -7.94
N GLU A 12 8.27 10.30 -8.20
CA GLU A 12 7.78 8.94 -8.06
C GLU A 12 7.28 8.67 -6.64
N ASP A 13 8.10 9.02 -5.65
CA ASP A 13 7.78 8.89 -4.24
C ASP A 13 6.52 9.69 -3.84
N LEU A 14 6.39 10.90 -4.38
CA LEU A 14 5.22 11.76 -4.16
C LEU A 14 3.95 11.15 -4.78
N LEU A 15 4.06 10.58 -5.97
CA LEU A 15 2.96 9.89 -6.66
C LEU A 15 2.54 8.63 -5.89
N ARG A 16 3.48 7.79 -5.45
CA ARG A 16 3.21 6.59 -4.62
C ARG A 16 2.53 6.97 -3.30
N ARG A 17 2.91 8.09 -2.67
CA ARG A 17 2.24 8.61 -1.46
C ARG A 17 0.79 9.04 -1.71
N HIS A 18 0.52 9.70 -2.83
CA HIS A 18 -0.82 10.26 -3.11
C HIS A 18 -1.79 9.29 -3.76
N ALA A 19 -1.32 8.27 -4.50
CA ALA A 19 -2.15 7.28 -5.17
C ALA A 19 -3.28 6.67 -4.30
N PRO A 20 -3.02 6.09 -3.11
CA PRO A 20 -4.07 5.52 -2.26
C PRO A 20 -5.10 6.56 -1.78
N GLN A 21 -4.67 7.79 -1.52
CA GLN A 21 -5.51 8.87 -1.02
C GLN A 21 -6.48 9.34 -2.12
N VAL A 22 -5.98 9.46 -3.34
CA VAL A 22 -6.78 9.83 -4.52
C VAL A 22 -7.78 8.71 -4.82
N LEU A 23 -7.34 7.45 -4.79
CA LEU A 23 -8.21 6.29 -5.02
C LEU A 23 -9.32 6.21 -3.97
N GLY A 24 -9.00 6.29 -2.68
CA GLY A 24 -9.99 6.29 -1.60
C GLY A 24 -11.04 7.39 -1.78
N ALA A 25 -10.62 8.61 -2.17
CA ALA A 25 -11.53 9.71 -2.45
C ALA A 25 -12.49 9.43 -3.62
N LEU A 26 -12.00 8.85 -4.72
CA LEU A 26 -12.84 8.50 -5.86
C LEU A 26 -13.81 7.36 -5.52
N VAL A 27 -13.35 6.31 -4.85
CA VAL A 27 -14.20 5.17 -4.49
C VAL A 27 -15.31 5.59 -3.52
N ARG A 28 -14.98 6.44 -2.54
CA ARG A 28 -15.98 7.00 -1.63
C ARG A 28 -17.01 7.89 -2.34
N ARG A 29 -16.57 8.67 -3.32
CA ARG A 29 -17.44 9.61 -4.05
C ARG A 29 -18.33 8.93 -5.10
N TYR A 30 -17.80 7.93 -5.80
CA TYR A 30 -18.44 7.32 -6.97
C TYR A 30 -18.87 5.86 -6.75
N GLY A 31 -18.48 5.22 -5.64
CA GLY A 31 -18.89 3.87 -5.26
C GLY A 31 -18.30 2.74 -6.11
N HIS A 32 -17.38 3.04 -7.03
CA HIS A 32 -16.88 2.09 -8.01
C HIS A 32 -15.36 1.92 -7.90
N PHE A 33 -14.91 0.86 -7.24
CA PHE A 33 -13.48 0.57 -7.04
C PHE A 33 -12.71 0.37 -8.35
N ASP A 34 -13.18 -0.54 -9.20
CA ASP A 34 -12.46 -0.95 -10.41
C ASP A 34 -12.27 0.22 -11.41
N PRO A 35 -13.34 0.94 -11.85
CA PRO A 35 -13.20 2.14 -12.66
C PRO A 35 -12.39 3.28 -12.01
N ALA A 36 -12.48 3.44 -10.69
CA ALA A 36 -11.74 4.48 -9.97
C ALA A 36 -10.23 4.18 -9.97
N GLU A 37 -9.82 2.94 -9.73
CA GLU A 37 -8.41 2.55 -9.77
C GLU A 37 -7.84 2.83 -11.15
N ASP A 38 -8.51 2.40 -12.22
CA ASP A 38 -8.01 2.61 -13.57
C ASP A 38 -7.89 4.11 -13.89
N ALA A 39 -8.77 4.95 -13.33
CA ALA A 39 -8.76 6.39 -13.57
C ALA A 39 -7.65 7.10 -12.80
N VAL A 40 -7.33 6.63 -11.58
CA VAL A 40 -6.17 7.10 -10.83
C VAL A 40 -4.89 6.74 -11.56
N GLN A 41 -4.77 5.53 -12.11
CA GLN A 41 -3.59 5.10 -12.84
C GLN A 41 -3.32 5.97 -14.07
N GLU A 42 -4.36 6.32 -14.85
CA GLU A 42 -4.22 7.28 -15.94
C GLU A 42 -3.77 8.67 -15.47
N ALA A 43 -4.23 9.11 -14.29
CA ALA A 43 -3.81 10.39 -13.72
C ALA A 43 -2.35 10.38 -13.26
N LEU A 44 -1.88 9.25 -12.70
CA LEU A 44 -0.47 9.08 -12.32
C LEU A 44 0.44 9.08 -13.55
N ILE A 45 0.05 8.40 -14.64
CA ILE A 45 0.78 8.42 -15.91
C ILE A 45 0.86 9.85 -16.48
N ALA A 46 -0.26 10.59 -16.44
CA ALA A 46 -0.28 11.97 -16.88
C ALA A 46 0.64 12.86 -16.02
N ALA A 47 0.66 12.65 -14.71
CA ALA A 47 1.56 13.38 -13.80
C ALA A 47 3.03 13.08 -14.10
N ALA A 48 3.40 11.80 -14.22
CA ALA A 48 4.77 11.39 -14.53
C ALA A 48 5.27 11.94 -15.87
N ALA A 49 4.39 12.10 -16.86
CA ALA A 49 4.73 12.72 -18.14
C ALA A 49 4.82 14.25 -18.08
N GLN A 50 4.01 14.91 -17.24
CA GLN A 50 3.84 16.36 -17.26
C GLN A 50 4.71 17.09 -16.23
N TRP A 51 4.85 16.54 -15.02
CA TRP A 51 5.52 17.23 -13.90
C TRP A 51 7.03 17.43 -14.09
N PRO A 52 7.79 16.53 -14.75
CA PRO A 52 9.21 16.79 -15.01
C PRO A 52 9.47 18.03 -15.88
N GLU A 53 8.56 18.34 -16.80
CA GLU A 53 8.68 19.48 -17.73
C GLU A 53 8.01 20.75 -17.18
N ASP A 54 6.78 20.63 -16.66
CA ASP A 54 5.97 21.78 -16.23
C ASP A 54 6.16 22.15 -14.75
N GLY A 55 6.87 21.30 -13.99
CA GLY A 55 7.00 21.39 -12.54
C GLY A 55 5.83 20.76 -11.78
N VAL A 56 6.11 20.38 -10.52
CA VAL A 56 5.10 19.79 -9.63
C VAL A 56 4.08 20.88 -9.21
N PRO A 57 2.77 20.65 -9.38
CA PRO A 57 1.74 21.61 -8.96
C PRO A 57 1.78 21.91 -7.46
N GLU A 58 1.41 23.13 -7.03
CA GLU A 58 1.34 23.51 -5.60
C GLU A 58 0.44 22.58 -4.75
N ASN A 59 -0.57 21.95 -5.37
CA ASN A 59 -1.40 20.93 -4.74
C ASN A 59 -1.44 19.65 -5.62
N PRO A 60 -0.42 18.78 -5.49
CA PRO A 60 -0.30 17.57 -6.31
C PRO A 60 -1.51 16.64 -6.17
N ARG A 61 -1.94 16.41 -4.92
CA ARG A 61 -3.10 15.58 -4.61
C ARG A 61 -4.40 16.10 -5.23
N GLY A 62 -4.64 17.42 -5.14
CA GLY A 62 -5.82 18.05 -5.72
C GLY A 62 -5.82 17.99 -7.25
N TRP A 63 -4.64 18.11 -7.87
CA TRP A 63 -4.47 17.92 -9.32
C TRP A 63 -4.82 16.48 -9.73
N LEU A 64 -4.27 15.48 -9.03
CA LEU A 64 -4.54 14.05 -9.30
C LEU A 64 -6.02 13.70 -9.18
N ILE A 65 -6.70 14.16 -8.12
CA ILE A 65 -8.16 13.96 -7.95
C ILE A 65 -8.92 14.56 -9.12
N ARG A 66 -8.54 15.76 -9.57
CA ARG A 66 -9.21 16.43 -10.68
C ARG A 66 -9.06 15.65 -11.99
N VAL A 67 -7.84 15.23 -12.30
CA VAL A 67 -7.55 14.45 -13.52
C VAL A 67 -8.27 13.09 -13.47
N ALA A 68 -8.11 12.36 -12.37
CA ALA A 68 -8.75 11.05 -12.18
C ALA A 68 -10.28 11.14 -12.21
N SER A 69 -10.89 12.15 -11.58
CA SER A 69 -12.36 12.34 -11.61
C SER A 69 -12.89 12.61 -13.02
N ARG A 70 -12.15 13.37 -13.83
CA ARG A 70 -12.50 13.61 -15.24
C ARG A 70 -12.46 12.31 -16.03
N ARG A 71 -11.34 11.56 -15.94
CA ARG A 71 -11.18 10.26 -16.60
C ARG A 71 -12.26 9.25 -16.20
N LEU A 72 -12.57 9.18 -14.91
CA LEU A 72 -13.64 8.31 -14.41
C LEU A 72 -15.01 8.70 -14.97
N THR A 73 -15.33 9.99 -14.97
CA THR A 73 -16.61 10.49 -15.52
C THR A 73 -16.71 10.20 -17.01
N ASP A 74 -15.64 10.42 -17.77
CA ASP A 74 -15.60 10.16 -19.22
C ASP A 74 -15.76 8.66 -19.53
N ARG A 75 -15.12 7.79 -18.74
CA ARG A 75 -15.31 6.33 -18.84
C ARG A 75 -16.73 5.90 -18.51
N LEU A 76 -17.31 6.39 -17.42
CA LEU A 76 -18.69 6.07 -17.06
C LEU A 76 -19.68 6.52 -18.15
N ARG A 77 -19.47 7.71 -18.73
CA ARG A 77 -20.26 8.21 -19.87
C ARG A 77 -20.10 7.34 -21.11
N SER A 78 -18.86 6.91 -21.41
CA SER A 78 -18.58 6.03 -22.55
C SER A 78 -19.21 4.65 -22.36
N ASP A 79 -19.14 4.09 -21.16
CA ASP A 79 -19.75 2.82 -20.80
C ASP A 79 -21.27 2.87 -20.85
N GLU A 80 -21.88 3.97 -20.41
CA GLU A 80 -23.32 4.17 -20.52
C GLU A 80 -23.77 4.44 -21.96
N ALA A 81 -22.95 5.12 -22.77
CA ALA A 81 -23.22 5.25 -24.20
C ALA A 81 -23.04 3.91 -24.94
N ARG A 82 -22.11 3.06 -24.50
CA ARG A 82 -21.93 1.68 -25.01
C ARG A 82 -23.12 0.80 -24.62
N ARG A 83 -23.51 0.78 -23.34
CA ARG A 83 -24.71 0.08 -22.87
C ARG A 83 -25.96 0.56 -23.57
N ARG A 84 -26.16 1.87 -23.72
CA ARG A 84 -27.27 2.41 -24.51
C ARG A 84 -27.24 1.97 -25.96
N ARG A 85 -26.07 1.85 -26.60
CA ARG A 85 -25.95 1.30 -27.97
C ARG A 85 -26.28 -0.20 -28.03
N GLU A 86 -25.88 -0.96 -27.02
CA GLU A 86 -26.19 -2.38 -26.87
C GLU A 86 -27.70 -2.60 -26.57
N GLU A 87 -28.30 -1.74 -25.75
CA GLU A 87 -29.73 -1.72 -25.39
C GLU A 87 -30.61 -1.17 -26.53
N THR A 88 -30.11 -0.24 -27.35
CA THR A 88 -30.80 0.27 -28.54
C THR A 88 -30.98 -0.81 -29.62
N VAL A 89 -30.19 -1.89 -29.58
CA VAL A 89 -30.38 -3.08 -30.41
C VAL A 89 -31.47 -4.03 -29.85
N ALA A 90 -31.92 -3.85 -28.60
CA ALA A 90 -32.88 -4.73 -27.92
C ALA A 90 -34.30 -4.13 -27.69
N ALA A 91 -34.51 -2.84 -27.97
CA ALA A 91 -35.80 -2.12 -28.03
C ALA A 91 -36.72 -2.03 -26.77
N LEU A 92 -36.99 -0.77 -26.37
CA LEU A 92 -38.22 -0.19 -25.77
C LEU A 92 -38.61 -0.49 -24.30
N THR A 93 -38.32 0.47 -23.39
CA THR A 93 -39.19 1.11 -22.34
C THR A 93 -38.29 1.76 -21.24
N PRO A 94 -38.60 2.97 -20.71
CA PRO A 94 -37.59 3.85 -20.07
C PRO A 94 -37.47 3.68 -18.55
N ALA A 95 -36.27 3.93 -18.00
CA ALA A 95 -36.07 4.21 -16.58
C ALA A 95 -34.96 5.26 -16.39
N ASP A 96 -35.32 6.34 -15.70
CA ASP A 96 -34.46 7.44 -15.30
C ASP A 96 -33.40 7.04 -14.25
N ALA A 97 -32.26 7.75 -14.32
CA ALA A 97 -31.65 8.54 -13.25
C ALA A 97 -30.13 8.32 -13.04
N PHE A 98 -29.28 8.82 -13.95
CA PHE A 98 -27.93 9.29 -13.60
C PHE A 98 -27.47 10.41 -14.56
N VAL A 99 -28.10 11.58 -14.47
CA VAL A 99 -27.53 12.81 -15.06
C VAL A 99 -26.69 13.50 -14.00
N ALA A 100 -25.37 13.34 -14.06
CA ALA A 100 -24.45 14.24 -13.37
C ALA A 100 -24.47 15.60 -14.10
N PRO A 101 -24.72 16.74 -13.42
CA PRO A 101 -24.79 18.05 -14.07
C PRO A 101 -23.42 18.48 -14.63
N PRO A 102 -23.40 19.37 -15.64
CA PRO A 102 -22.16 19.89 -16.22
C PRO A 102 -21.34 20.70 -15.19
N PRO A 103 -20.01 20.78 -15.35
CA PRO A 103 -19.15 21.46 -14.38
C PRO A 103 -19.29 22.97 -14.54
N GLY A 104 -20.11 23.57 -13.70
CA GLY A 104 -20.29 25.01 -13.61
C GLY A 104 -21.46 25.32 -12.69
N GLU A 105 -21.15 25.63 -11.43
CA GLU A 105 -22.05 26.19 -10.43
C GLU A 105 -23.30 25.34 -10.07
N GLY A 106 -23.12 24.44 -9.09
CA GLY A 106 -24.18 23.74 -8.35
C GLY A 106 -23.88 23.75 -6.84
N PRO A 107 -24.89 23.62 -5.98
CA PRO A 107 -25.06 24.42 -4.76
C PRO A 107 -23.98 24.18 -3.68
N ALA A 108 -23.59 25.27 -3.03
CA ALA A 108 -22.87 25.25 -1.76
C ALA A 108 -23.66 24.41 -0.74
N GLY A 109 -23.20 23.18 -0.44
CA GLY A 109 -23.90 22.33 0.52
C GLY A 109 -23.44 20.89 0.67
N LEU A 110 -22.71 20.30 -0.29
CA LEU A 110 -22.08 19.00 -0.11
C LEU A 110 -20.56 19.20 0.02
N GLY A 111 -20.13 19.44 1.27
CA GLY A 111 -18.74 19.72 1.62
C GLY A 111 -17.79 18.68 1.03
N GLY A 112 -17.05 19.08 -0.01
CA GLY A 112 -15.88 18.38 -0.50
C GLY A 112 -14.82 18.35 0.59
N ARG A 113 -14.94 17.38 1.50
CA ARG A 113 -13.93 17.11 2.51
C ARG A 113 -12.69 16.63 1.76
N ALA A 114 -11.55 17.25 2.02
CA ALA A 114 -10.28 16.76 1.51
C ALA A 114 -10.10 15.29 1.91
N PRO A 115 -9.47 14.44 1.07
CA PRO A 115 -9.21 13.04 1.40
C PRO A 115 -8.50 12.95 2.75
N SER A 116 -9.02 12.10 3.64
CA SER A 116 -8.43 11.85 4.96
C SER A 116 -7.65 10.54 4.96
N GLU A 117 -6.73 10.38 5.90
CA GLU A 117 -6.01 9.13 6.10
C GLU A 117 -7.00 7.94 6.29
N ASP A 118 -8.19 8.19 6.87
CA ASP A 118 -9.28 7.21 7.03
C ASP A 118 -9.71 6.52 5.71
N ASP A 119 -9.65 7.23 4.58
CA ASP A 119 -10.02 6.65 3.28
C ASP A 119 -8.97 5.59 2.85
N THR A 120 -7.70 5.71 3.29
CA THR A 120 -6.63 4.74 2.99
C THR A 120 -6.80 3.45 3.80
N LEU A 121 -7.17 3.54 5.08
CA LEU A 121 -7.45 2.35 5.89
C LEU A 121 -8.69 1.60 5.39
N THR A 122 -9.72 2.34 4.96
CA THR A 122 -10.90 1.73 4.34
C THR A 122 -10.53 0.97 3.06
N LEU A 123 -9.62 1.51 2.25
CA LEU A 123 -9.10 0.86 1.05
C LEU A 123 -8.31 -0.42 1.38
N LEU A 124 -7.44 -0.40 2.40
CA LEU A 124 -6.72 -1.58 2.87
C LEU A 124 -7.68 -2.71 3.29
N PHE A 125 -8.75 -2.38 4.02
CA PHE A 125 -9.77 -3.36 4.40
C PHE A 125 -10.51 -3.93 3.20
N LEU A 126 -10.76 -3.13 2.16
CA LEU A 126 -11.36 -3.61 0.91
C LEU A 126 -10.40 -4.53 0.14
N CYS A 127 -9.11 -4.20 0.09
CA CYS A 127 -8.09 -5.05 -0.54
C CYS A 127 -7.89 -6.37 0.21
N CYS A 128 -8.16 -6.41 1.52
CA CYS A 128 -8.07 -7.60 2.37
C CYS A 128 -9.42 -8.31 2.58
N HIS A 129 -10.38 -8.12 1.65
CA HIS A 129 -11.71 -8.73 1.76
C HIS A 129 -11.63 -10.28 1.79
N PRO A 130 -12.43 -10.97 2.63
CA PRO A 130 -12.37 -12.43 2.78
C PRO A 130 -12.76 -13.22 1.52
N ALA A 131 -13.42 -12.59 0.56
CA ALA A 131 -13.72 -13.19 -0.74
C ALA A 131 -12.48 -13.34 -1.64
N LEU A 132 -11.34 -12.76 -1.26
CA LEU A 132 -10.09 -12.80 -2.01
C LEU A 132 -9.15 -13.87 -1.43
N THR A 133 -8.41 -14.55 -2.30
CA THR A 133 -7.30 -15.41 -1.86
C THR A 133 -6.14 -14.53 -1.36
N PRO A 134 -5.25 -15.05 -0.49
CA PRO A 134 -4.11 -14.27 0.02
C PRO A 134 -3.24 -13.67 -1.09
N ALA A 135 -2.96 -14.43 -2.15
CA ALA A 135 -2.20 -13.94 -3.31
C ALA A 135 -2.93 -12.82 -4.08
N ALA A 136 -4.26 -12.81 -4.07
CA ALA A 136 -5.05 -11.75 -4.69
C ALA A 136 -5.11 -10.50 -3.78
N GLN A 137 -5.18 -10.67 -2.46
CA GLN A 137 -5.12 -9.58 -1.48
C GLN A 137 -3.78 -8.85 -1.54
N ILE A 138 -2.66 -9.58 -1.62
CA ILE A 138 -1.31 -9.01 -1.78
C ILE A 138 -1.22 -8.20 -3.07
N ALA A 139 -1.52 -8.82 -4.21
CA ALA A 139 -1.43 -8.15 -5.51
C ALA A 139 -2.33 -6.92 -5.58
N LEU A 140 -3.55 -7.01 -5.05
CA LEU A 140 -4.49 -5.88 -5.05
C LEU A 140 -4.05 -4.77 -4.09
N THR A 141 -3.48 -5.10 -2.94
CA THR A 141 -2.95 -4.13 -1.98
C THR A 141 -1.75 -3.39 -2.54
N LEU A 142 -0.78 -4.09 -3.13
CA LEU A 142 0.37 -3.49 -3.79
C LEU A 142 -0.04 -2.56 -4.94
N ARG A 143 -1.06 -2.96 -5.71
CA ARG A 143 -1.57 -2.17 -6.81
C ARG A 143 -2.34 -0.93 -6.36
N ALA A 144 -3.32 -1.10 -5.48
CA ALA A 144 -4.28 -0.06 -5.11
C ALA A 144 -3.77 0.85 -3.99
N VAL A 145 -2.98 0.31 -3.06
CA VAL A 145 -2.48 1.03 -1.88
C VAL A 145 -0.99 1.35 -2.01
N GLY A 146 -0.21 0.38 -2.49
CA GLY A 146 1.22 0.55 -2.72
C GLY A 146 1.55 1.40 -3.94
N GLY A 147 0.61 1.55 -4.87
CA GLY A 147 0.80 2.32 -6.10
C GLY A 147 1.71 1.64 -7.13
N LEU A 148 2.03 0.36 -6.95
CA LEU A 148 2.93 -0.36 -7.86
C LEU A 148 2.28 -0.61 -9.23
N THR A 149 3.11 -0.68 -10.26
CA THR A 149 2.70 -1.12 -11.59
C THR A 149 2.43 -2.62 -11.64
N THR A 150 1.58 -3.07 -12.56
CA THR A 150 1.37 -4.52 -12.77
C THR A 150 2.67 -5.24 -13.10
N ALA A 151 3.56 -4.58 -13.86
CA ALA A 151 4.89 -5.09 -14.21
C ALA A 151 5.80 -5.23 -12.98
N GLU A 152 5.83 -4.23 -12.09
CA GLU A 152 6.58 -4.29 -10.82
C GLU A 152 6.09 -5.45 -9.95
N ILE A 153 4.78 -5.59 -9.80
CA ILE A 153 4.17 -6.67 -8.99
C ILE A 153 4.45 -8.05 -9.63
N ALA A 154 4.39 -8.16 -10.95
CA ALA A 154 4.70 -9.39 -11.66
C ALA A 154 6.16 -9.81 -11.47
N ARG A 155 7.09 -8.85 -11.58
CA ARG A 155 8.53 -9.07 -11.36
C ARG A 155 8.83 -9.52 -9.94
N ALA A 156 8.20 -8.88 -8.95
CA ALA A 156 8.31 -9.26 -7.56
C ALA A 156 7.84 -10.71 -7.30
N HIS A 157 6.74 -11.12 -7.93
CA HIS A 157 6.17 -12.46 -7.77
C HIS A 157 6.74 -13.51 -8.74
N LEU A 158 7.74 -13.16 -9.56
CA LEU A 158 8.34 -14.06 -10.57
C LEU A 158 7.31 -14.71 -11.50
N VAL A 159 6.31 -13.95 -11.94
CA VAL A 159 5.30 -14.40 -12.91
C VAL A 159 5.27 -13.47 -14.12
N GLU A 160 4.71 -13.96 -15.23
CA GLU A 160 4.43 -13.10 -16.38
C GLU A 160 3.46 -11.98 -16.04
N GLU A 161 3.68 -10.80 -16.64
CA GLU A 161 2.83 -9.62 -16.41
C GLU A 161 1.35 -9.90 -16.75
N ALA A 162 1.09 -10.66 -17.82
CA ALA A 162 -0.27 -11.06 -18.19
C ALA A 162 -0.96 -11.91 -17.10
N THR A 163 -0.22 -12.81 -16.44
CA THR A 163 -0.72 -13.62 -15.32
C THR A 163 -1.08 -12.74 -14.13
N MET A 164 -0.25 -11.74 -13.83
CA MET A 164 -0.52 -10.77 -12.75
C MET A 164 -1.71 -9.87 -13.09
N ALA A 165 -1.82 -9.39 -14.32
CA ALA A 165 -2.94 -8.57 -14.79
C ALA A 165 -4.28 -9.32 -14.62
N GLN A 166 -4.33 -10.60 -15.00
CA GLN A 166 -5.51 -11.44 -14.78
C GLN A 166 -5.84 -11.66 -13.31
N ARG A 167 -4.82 -11.83 -12.46
CA ARG A 167 -5.00 -11.96 -11.00
C ARG A 167 -5.62 -10.70 -10.40
N ILE A 168 -5.07 -9.53 -10.74
CA ILE A 168 -5.58 -8.23 -10.29
C ILE A 168 -7.00 -8.01 -10.80
N SER A 169 -7.27 -8.23 -12.10
CA SER A 169 -8.61 -8.05 -12.67
C SER A 169 -9.67 -8.93 -12.00
N ARG A 170 -9.35 -10.20 -11.71
CA ARG A 170 -10.25 -11.09 -10.96
C ARG A 170 -10.46 -10.61 -9.53
N ALA A 171 -9.41 -10.14 -8.86
CA ALA A 171 -9.52 -9.58 -7.51
C ALA A 171 -10.44 -8.35 -7.48
N LYS A 172 -10.22 -7.38 -8.39
CA LYS A 172 -11.08 -6.20 -8.54
C LYS A 172 -12.54 -6.58 -8.77
N ARG A 173 -12.79 -7.59 -9.62
CA ARG A 173 -14.14 -8.09 -9.89
C ARG A 173 -14.78 -8.75 -8.67
N ALA A 174 -14.02 -9.49 -7.88
CA ALA A 174 -14.53 -10.17 -6.68
C ALA A 174 -14.93 -9.21 -5.56
N VAL A 175 -14.32 -8.02 -5.48
CA VAL A 175 -14.71 -6.96 -4.53
C VAL A 175 -15.63 -5.90 -5.14
N ARG A 176 -16.08 -6.12 -6.39
CA ARG A 176 -17.00 -5.21 -7.08
C ARG A 176 -18.36 -5.24 -6.39
N GLY A 177 -18.73 -4.15 -5.73
CA GLY A 177 -19.98 -4.06 -4.97
C GLY A 177 -19.81 -4.32 -3.46
N ALA A 178 -18.60 -4.64 -2.99
CA ALA A 178 -18.31 -4.53 -1.57
C ALA A 178 -18.48 -3.06 -1.16
N GLU A 179 -19.27 -2.80 -0.12
CA GLU A 179 -19.43 -1.43 0.35
C GLU A 179 -18.06 -0.90 0.82
N PHE A 180 -17.67 0.28 0.32
CA PHE A 180 -16.53 1.03 0.82
C PHE A 180 -16.92 1.69 2.15
N ARG A 181 -17.26 0.84 3.13
CA ARG A 181 -17.62 1.24 4.48
C ARG A 181 -16.52 0.78 5.41
N ARG A 182 -16.28 1.58 6.44
CA ARG A 182 -15.46 1.16 7.57
C ARG A 182 -16.06 -0.16 8.10
N PRO A 183 -15.25 -1.19 8.37
CA PRO A 183 -15.75 -2.42 8.96
C PRO A 183 -16.54 -2.11 10.23
N GLU A 184 -17.64 -2.83 10.44
CA GLU A 184 -18.33 -2.81 11.71
C GLU A 184 -17.35 -3.23 12.83
N PRO A 185 -17.53 -2.72 14.07
CA PRO A 185 -16.61 -2.99 15.18
C PRO A 185 -16.32 -4.48 15.40
N GLU A 186 -17.32 -5.34 15.16
CA GLU A 186 -17.26 -6.80 15.32
C GLU A 186 -16.33 -7.49 14.30
N ASP A 187 -16.20 -6.91 13.10
CA ASP A 187 -15.37 -7.44 12.01
C ASP A 187 -13.94 -6.87 12.01
N ARG A 188 -13.73 -5.79 12.76
CA ARG A 188 -12.52 -4.96 12.67
C ARG A 188 -11.26 -5.75 13.01
N ASP A 189 -11.28 -6.57 14.06
CA ASP A 189 -10.11 -7.34 14.49
C ASP A 189 -9.69 -8.38 13.46
N ARG A 190 -10.66 -9.11 12.91
CA ARG A 190 -10.41 -10.13 11.87
C ARG A 190 -9.85 -9.49 10.61
N ARG A 191 -10.41 -8.36 10.19
CA ARG A 191 -9.93 -7.64 9.00
C ARG A 191 -8.58 -6.99 9.22
N LEU A 192 -8.32 -6.48 10.42
CA LEU A 192 -7.00 -5.97 10.79
C LEU A 192 -5.96 -7.08 10.77
N ALA A 193 -6.27 -8.26 11.31
CA ALA A 193 -5.37 -9.42 11.24
C ALA A 193 -5.04 -9.79 9.78
N ALA A 194 -6.03 -9.75 8.87
CA ALA A 194 -5.79 -9.96 7.44
C ALA A 194 -4.89 -8.89 6.82
N VAL A 195 -5.11 -7.61 7.16
CA VAL A 195 -4.24 -6.50 6.71
C VAL A 195 -2.81 -6.69 7.19
N LEU A 196 -2.61 -6.98 8.48
CA LEU A 196 -1.29 -7.19 9.06
C LEU A 196 -0.59 -8.39 8.42
N GLN A 197 -1.31 -9.49 8.20
CA GLN A 197 -0.77 -10.66 7.51
C GLN A 197 -0.35 -10.33 6.08
N VAL A 198 -1.15 -9.59 5.33
CA VAL A 198 -0.80 -9.18 3.95
C VAL A 198 0.43 -8.28 3.96
N LEU A 199 0.51 -7.30 4.87
CA LEU A 199 1.68 -6.44 5.00
C LEU A 199 2.94 -7.25 5.34
N TYR A 200 2.84 -8.20 6.28
CA TYR A 200 3.93 -9.09 6.64
C TYR A 200 4.39 -9.98 5.48
N LEU A 201 3.44 -10.51 4.69
CA LEU A 201 3.76 -11.30 3.50
C LEU A 201 4.46 -10.44 2.43
N ILE A 202 3.99 -9.22 2.18
CA ILE A 202 4.67 -8.29 1.25
C ILE A 202 6.11 -8.06 1.71
N PHE A 203 6.30 -7.82 3.00
CA PHE A 203 7.63 -7.61 3.57
C PHE A 203 8.54 -8.84 3.39
N ASN A 204 8.05 -10.04 3.72
CA ASN A 204 8.83 -11.27 3.59
C ASN A 204 9.23 -11.59 2.14
N GLU A 205 8.35 -11.33 1.18
CA GLU A 205 8.66 -11.48 -0.25
C GLU A 205 9.75 -10.50 -0.70
N GLY A 206 9.74 -9.26 -0.19
CA GLY A 206 10.78 -8.27 -0.47
C GLY A 206 12.12 -8.59 0.19
N TYR A 207 12.10 -9.11 1.41
CA TYR A 207 13.28 -9.36 2.23
C TYR A 207 14.00 -10.69 1.88
N THR A 208 13.28 -11.78 1.59
CA THR A 208 13.86 -13.13 1.34
C THR A 208 14.60 -13.22 0.00
N ALA A 209 14.35 -12.29 -0.90
CA ALA A 209 14.77 -12.39 -2.28
C ALA A 209 16.17 -11.82 -2.55
N THR A 210 17.17 -12.47 -1.98
CA THR A 210 18.58 -12.05 -2.00
C THR A 210 19.42 -12.68 -3.12
N ALA A 211 18.81 -13.26 -4.16
CA ALA A 211 19.54 -13.78 -5.33
C ALA A 211 18.85 -13.46 -6.67
N GLY A 212 19.56 -12.75 -7.55
CA GLY A 212 19.17 -12.45 -8.93
C GLY A 212 19.79 -11.15 -9.45
N PRO A 213 20.11 -11.04 -10.76
CA PRO A 213 20.91 -9.94 -11.32
C PRO A 213 20.23 -8.56 -11.35
N ASP A 214 18.95 -8.45 -11.00
CA ASP A 214 18.21 -7.18 -11.01
C ASP A 214 17.71 -6.82 -9.59
N LEU A 215 18.52 -6.02 -8.90
CA LEU A 215 18.27 -5.37 -7.60
C LEU A 215 17.05 -4.43 -7.64
N HIS A 216 15.83 -4.98 -7.62
CA HIS A 216 14.58 -4.22 -7.52
C HIS A 216 13.60 -4.77 -6.45
N ARG A 217 14.03 -5.70 -5.59
CA ARG A 217 13.15 -6.32 -4.56
C ARG A 217 13.22 -5.67 -3.19
N THR A 218 14.25 -4.85 -2.94
CA THR A 218 14.36 -4.00 -1.74
C THR A 218 13.23 -2.98 -1.64
N ASP A 219 12.60 -2.63 -2.76
CA ASP A 219 11.48 -1.66 -2.77
C ASP A 219 10.22 -2.23 -2.12
N LEU A 220 9.99 -3.55 -2.16
CA LEU A 220 8.81 -4.15 -1.51
C LEU A 220 8.89 -4.16 0.01
N ALA A 221 10.06 -4.44 0.57
CA ALA A 221 10.26 -4.40 2.02
C ALA A 221 10.05 -2.98 2.55
N ARG A 222 10.67 -1.98 1.89
CA ARG A 222 10.46 -0.57 2.20
C ARG A 222 9.00 -0.14 2.03
N GLU A 223 8.34 -0.62 0.99
CA GLU A 223 6.93 -0.31 0.74
C GLU A 223 6.01 -0.91 1.81
N ALA A 224 6.26 -2.15 2.25
CA ALA A 224 5.54 -2.75 3.37
C ALA A 224 5.73 -1.94 4.66
N ILE A 225 6.96 -1.48 4.95
CA ILE A 225 7.24 -0.59 6.08
C ILE A 225 6.47 0.73 5.94
N ARG A 226 6.47 1.35 4.76
CA ARG A 226 5.75 2.61 4.48
C ARG A 226 4.23 2.46 4.69
N LEU A 227 3.66 1.38 4.20
CA LEU A 227 2.25 1.05 4.37
C LEU A 227 1.92 0.78 5.85
N THR A 228 2.76 0.01 6.55
CA THR A 228 2.58 -0.29 7.97
C THR A 228 2.70 0.98 8.84
N ARG A 229 3.62 1.89 8.53
CA ARG A 229 3.68 3.24 9.14
C ARG A 229 2.40 4.03 8.92
N SER A 230 1.79 3.90 7.75
CA SER A 230 0.51 4.56 7.44
C SER A 230 -0.65 3.97 8.23
N VAL A 231 -0.68 2.65 8.42
CA VAL A 231 -1.66 2.00 9.31
C VAL A 231 -1.44 2.41 10.77
N ARG A 232 -0.19 2.50 11.23
CA ARG A 232 0.13 2.95 12.60
C ARG A 232 -0.35 4.37 12.87
N ARG A 233 -0.17 5.32 11.94
CA ARG A 233 -0.70 6.68 12.11
C ARG A 233 -2.21 6.71 12.34
N LEU A 234 -2.93 5.79 11.70
CA LEU A 234 -4.37 5.65 11.81
C LEU A 234 -4.82 4.89 13.06
N LEU A 235 -3.98 3.97 13.53
CA LEU A 235 -4.22 3.09 14.68
C LEU A 235 -3.05 3.18 15.67
N PRO A 236 -2.79 4.35 16.29
CA PRO A 236 -1.57 4.59 17.06
C PRO A 236 -1.49 3.80 18.37
N HIS A 237 -2.62 3.28 18.85
CA HIS A 237 -2.72 2.50 20.10
C HIS A 237 -2.96 1.01 19.86
N GLU A 238 -2.74 0.53 18.64
CA GLU A 238 -2.93 -0.87 18.28
C GLU A 238 -1.59 -1.61 18.32
N GLY A 239 -1.32 -2.28 19.44
CA GLY A 239 -0.03 -2.95 19.70
C GLY A 239 0.37 -3.96 18.61
N ARG A 240 -0.59 -4.61 17.95
CA ARG A 240 -0.33 -5.53 16.83
C ARG A 240 0.27 -4.82 15.61
N VAL A 241 -0.17 -3.59 15.32
CA VAL A 241 0.35 -2.77 14.22
C VAL A 241 1.76 -2.27 14.59
N THR A 242 1.92 -1.76 15.81
CA THR A 242 3.22 -1.27 16.31
C THR A 242 4.26 -2.39 16.34
N GLY A 243 3.88 -3.58 16.82
CA GLY A 243 4.75 -4.76 16.84
C GLY A 243 5.14 -5.24 15.45
N LEU A 244 4.20 -5.26 14.50
CA LEU A 244 4.54 -5.61 13.11
C LEU A 244 5.53 -4.61 12.50
N LEU A 245 5.33 -3.31 12.73
CA LEU A 245 6.25 -2.29 12.25
C LEU A 245 7.64 -2.46 12.87
N ALA A 246 7.71 -2.69 14.18
CA ALA A 246 8.96 -2.94 14.89
C ALA A 246 9.70 -4.14 14.28
N LEU A 247 9.02 -5.28 14.10
CA LEU A 247 9.58 -6.47 13.48
C LEU A 247 10.15 -6.19 12.08
N MET A 248 9.40 -5.49 11.23
CA MET A 248 9.85 -5.16 9.88
C MET A 248 11.07 -4.24 9.88
N VAL A 249 11.08 -3.20 10.73
CA VAL A 249 12.19 -2.23 10.82
C VAL A 249 13.45 -2.89 11.36
N LEU A 250 13.35 -3.67 12.44
CA LEU A 250 14.45 -4.45 13.01
C LEU A 250 15.01 -5.45 12.01
N THR A 251 14.12 -6.12 11.29
CA THR A 251 14.52 -7.03 10.22
C THR A 251 15.23 -6.26 9.11
N GLU A 252 14.69 -5.15 8.60
CA GLU A 252 15.33 -4.39 7.51
C GLU A 252 16.68 -3.77 7.91
N ALA A 253 16.87 -3.42 9.19
CA ALA A 253 18.12 -2.83 9.68
C ALA A 253 19.36 -3.69 9.43
N ARG A 254 19.18 -5.02 9.31
CA ARG A 254 20.26 -5.97 9.08
C ARG A 254 20.63 -6.15 7.61
N THR A 255 19.80 -5.65 6.68
CA THR A 255 19.93 -5.87 5.23
C THR A 255 21.35 -5.68 4.68
N PRO A 256 22.13 -4.67 5.08
CA PRO A 256 23.50 -4.49 4.59
C PRO A 256 24.48 -5.63 4.92
N ALA A 257 24.20 -6.43 5.95
CA ALA A 257 25.09 -7.50 6.42
C ALA A 257 24.68 -8.91 5.93
N ARG A 258 23.58 -9.03 5.18
CA ARG A 258 22.96 -10.34 4.86
C ARG A 258 23.53 -11.05 3.66
N THR A 259 24.17 -10.31 2.78
CA THR A 259 24.76 -10.82 1.55
C THR A 259 26.23 -10.47 1.51
N GLY A 260 27.06 -11.45 1.24
CA GLY A 260 28.48 -11.21 1.00
C GLY A 260 28.75 -10.69 -0.41
N PRO A 261 30.03 -10.42 -0.73
CA PRO A 261 30.44 -9.81 -1.99
C PRO A 261 30.08 -10.64 -3.23
N ASP A 262 29.89 -11.95 -3.09
CA ASP A 262 29.55 -12.86 -4.18
C ASP A 262 28.04 -13.20 -4.21
N GLY A 263 27.23 -12.51 -3.40
CA GLY A 263 25.77 -12.68 -3.32
C GLY A 263 25.31 -13.87 -2.47
N GLU A 264 26.22 -14.47 -1.71
CA GLU A 264 25.95 -15.55 -0.76
C GLU A 264 25.20 -15.05 0.48
N LEU A 265 24.28 -15.86 1.02
CA LEU A 265 23.56 -15.54 2.26
C LEU A 265 24.46 -15.77 3.47
N ILE A 266 24.52 -14.77 4.36
CA ILE A 266 25.30 -14.84 5.60
C ILE A 266 24.35 -15.17 6.78
N PRO A 267 24.57 -16.30 7.49
CA PRO A 267 23.83 -16.66 8.70
C PRO A 267 23.86 -15.55 9.76
N LEU A 268 22.77 -15.39 10.52
CA LEU A 268 22.60 -14.26 11.45
C LEU A 268 23.73 -14.11 12.48
N ASP A 269 24.29 -15.22 12.95
CA ASP A 269 25.40 -15.29 13.90
C ASP A 269 26.77 -14.97 13.26
N GLU A 270 26.87 -15.07 11.94
CA GLU A 270 28.06 -14.75 11.15
C GLU A 270 28.03 -13.33 10.55
N GLN A 271 26.89 -12.63 10.63
CA GLN A 271 26.76 -11.27 10.08
C GLN A 271 27.64 -10.25 10.81
N ASP A 272 28.30 -9.38 10.04
CA ASP A 272 28.99 -8.24 10.61
C ASP A 272 27.97 -7.21 11.14
N ARG A 273 27.77 -7.22 12.46
CA ARG A 273 26.85 -6.32 13.17
C ARG A 273 27.27 -4.85 13.08
N ALA A 274 28.50 -4.53 12.68
CA ALA A 274 28.92 -3.15 12.44
C ALA A 274 28.28 -2.56 11.19
N LEU A 275 27.80 -3.39 10.26
CA LEU A 275 27.08 -2.98 9.05
C LEU A 275 25.58 -2.77 9.28
N TRP A 276 25.06 -3.12 10.45
CA TRP A 276 23.64 -2.94 10.77
C TRP A 276 23.28 -1.46 10.93
N ASP A 277 22.10 -1.08 10.44
CA ASP A 277 21.59 0.28 10.59
C ASP A 277 21.19 0.55 12.04
N ARG A 278 22.07 1.23 12.77
CA ARG A 278 21.86 1.61 14.17
C ARG A 278 20.66 2.54 14.37
N THR A 279 20.30 3.35 13.37
CA THR A 279 19.15 4.26 13.46
C THR A 279 17.86 3.46 13.37
N ALA A 280 17.78 2.53 12.42
CA ALA A 280 16.65 1.62 12.28
C ALA A 280 16.52 0.69 13.50
N ILE A 281 17.63 0.19 14.07
CA ILE A 281 17.60 -0.60 15.30
C ILE A 281 16.99 0.22 16.45
N ALA A 282 17.46 1.45 16.66
CA ALA A 282 16.93 2.30 17.73
C ALA A 282 15.43 2.61 17.54
N GLU A 283 14.98 2.88 16.31
CA GLU A 283 13.55 3.03 15.98
C GLU A 283 12.78 1.73 16.29
N GLY A 284 13.28 0.60 15.82
CA GLY A 284 12.66 -0.71 15.95
C GLY A 284 12.52 -1.17 17.40
N THR A 285 13.56 -1.02 18.21
CA THR A 285 13.53 -1.32 19.65
C THR A 285 12.51 -0.45 20.37
N ALA A 286 12.51 0.86 20.13
CA ALA A 286 11.53 1.76 20.76
C ALA A 286 10.08 1.40 20.39
N LEU A 287 9.84 1.00 19.14
CA LEU A 287 8.53 0.51 18.70
C LEU A 287 8.17 -0.84 19.36
N ALA A 288 9.12 -1.75 19.54
CA ALA A 288 8.89 -3.04 20.20
C ALA A 288 8.50 -2.84 21.68
N GLU A 289 9.22 -1.98 22.40
CA GLU A 289 8.88 -1.59 23.77
C GLU A 289 7.49 -0.95 23.84
N GLU A 290 7.19 0.02 22.97
CA GLU A 290 5.88 0.66 22.88
C GLU A 290 4.77 -0.38 22.66
N ALA A 291 4.96 -1.30 21.71
CA ALA A 291 3.97 -2.32 21.37
C ALA A 291 3.60 -3.24 22.55
N LEU A 292 4.58 -3.56 23.41
CA LEU A 292 4.37 -4.38 24.62
C LEU A 292 3.58 -3.63 25.70
N THR A 293 3.55 -2.29 25.68
CA THR A 293 2.74 -1.50 26.62
C THR A 293 1.26 -1.37 26.22
N GLN A 294 0.91 -1.71 24.97
CA GLN A 294 -0.42 -1.43 24.38
C GLN A 294 -1.43 -2.58 24.53
N GLY A 295 -1.18 -3.52 25.45
CA GLY A 295 -2.08 -4.64 25.74
C GLY A 295 -1.35 -5.99 25.75
N PRO A 296 -2.08 -7.11 25.77
CA PRO A 296 -1.48 -8.44 25.71
C PRO A 296 -0.60 -8.60 24.46
N ALA A 297 0.59 -9.17 24.62
CA ALA A 297 1.49 -9.44 23.51
C ALA A 297 0.89 -10.48 22.56
N GLY A 298 0.68 -10.08 21.31
CA GLY A 298 0.36 -10.98 20.21
C GLY A 298 1.63 -11.40 19.45
N ASP A 299 1.44 -12.23 18.42
CA ASP A 299 2.54 -12.86 17.66
C ASP A 299 3.59 -11.85 17.17
N TYR A 300 3.17 -10.73 16.59
CA TYR A 300 4.10 -9.72 16.07
C TYR A 300 4.85 -8.98 17.18
N GLN A 301 4.23 -8.72 18.33
CA GLN A 301 4.91 -8.09 19.46
C GLN A 301 5.99 -9.01 20.03
N LEU A 302 5.70 -10.31 20.16
CA LEU A 302 6.68 -11.30 20.61
C LEU A 302 7.83 -11.45 19.61
N GLN A 303 7.52 -11.56 18.32
CA GLN A 303 8.55 -11.63 17.27
C GLN A 303 9.43 -10.37 17.24
N ALA A 304 8.84 -9.19 17.40
CA ALA A 304 9.59 -7.94 17.48
C ALA A 304 10.48 -7.87 18.72
N ALA A 305 10.01 -8.31 19.89
CA ALA A 305 10.81 -8.35 21.11
C ALA A 305 12.02 -9.29 20.96
N ILE A 306 11.81 -10.48 20.38
CA ILE A 306 12.90 -11.41 20.07
C ILE A 306 13.89 -10.78 19.08
N ALA A 307 13.39 -10.13 18.02
CA ALA A 307 14.23 -9.44 17.06
C ALA A 307 15.07 -8.32 17.71
N ALA A 308 14.48 -7.54 18.62
CA ALA A 308 15.16 -6.46 19.34
C ALA A 308 16.31 -7.00 20.21
N LEU A 309 16.09 -8.09 20.96
CA LEU A 309 17.14 -8.73 21.76
C LEU A 309 18.32 -9.22 20.92
N HIS A 310 18.06 -9.68 19.69
CA HIS A 310 19.13 -9.99 18.75
C HIS A 310 19.87 -8.73 18.27
N ASP A 311 19.14 -7.64 17.99
CA ASP A 311 19.71 -6.41 17.43
C ASP A 311 20.49 -5.55 18.43
N GLU A 312 20.13 -5.64 19.70
CA GLU A 312 20.81 -4.94 20.80
C GLU A 312 22.17 -5.54 21.15
N ALA A 313 22.30 -6.85 20.97
CA ALA A 313 23.54 -7.55 21.31
C ALA A 313 24.70 -7.11 20.40
N GLY A 314 25.85 -6.76 21.01
CA GLY A 314 27.04 -6.35 20.28
C GLY A 314 27.71 -7.49 19.51
N ARG A 315 27.52 -8.73 19.99
CA ARG A 315 27.98 -9.97 19.37
C ARG A 315 26.89 -11.04 19.46
N ALA A 316 27.02 -12.10 18.66
CA ALA A 316 26.02 -13.18 18.63
C ALA A 316 25.88 -13.88 19.99
N GLU A 317 27.01 -14.14 20.65
CA GLU A 317 27.10 -14.75 21.98
C GLU A 317 26.51 -13.89 23.10
N ASP A 318 26.39 -12.56 22.88
CA ASP A 318 25.85 -11.62 23.87
C ASP A 318 24.31 -11.51 23.82
N THR A 319 23.64 -12.28 22.94
CA THR A 319 22.17 -12.30 22.85
C THR A 319 21.55 -12.82 24.15
N ASP A 320 20.54 -12.11 24.68
CA ASP A 320 19.83 -12.51 25.92
C ASP A 320 18.87 -13.70 25.67
N TRP A 321 19.46 -14.89 25.53
CA TRP A 321 18.73 -16.15 25.42
C TRP A 321 17.85 -16.47 26.63
N PRO A 322 18.26 -16.21 27.89
CA PRO A 322 17.37 -16.39 29.04
C PRO A 322 16.06 -15.63 28.90
N GLN A 323 16.08 -14.38 28.43
CA GLN A 323 14.86 -13.61 28.22
C GLN A 323 14.03 -14.14 27.04
N ILE A 324 14.66 -14.58 25.94
CA ILE A 324 13.94 -15.16 24.78
C ILE A 324 13.19 -16.45 25.15
N LEU A 325 13.75 -17.25 26.06
CA LEU A 325 13.20 -18.56 26.45
C LEU A 325 12.12 -18.51 27.54
N ALA A 326 11.97 -17.36 28.21
CA ALA A 326 11.03 -17.16 29.32
C ALA A 326 9.59 -16.94 28.85
#